data_AF-A0A661Z2Y9-F1
#
_entry.id   AF-A0A661Z2Y9-F1
#
_cell.length_a   1.000
_cell.length_b   1.000
_cell.length_c   1.000
_cell.angle_alpha   90.00
_cell.angle_beta   90.00
_cell.angle_gamma   90.00
#
_symmetry.space_group_name_H-M   'P 1'
#
loop_
_entity.id
_entity.type
_entity.pdbx_description
1 polymer ?
#
loop_
_entity_poly.entity_id
_entity_poly.type
_entity_poly.pdbx_seq_one_letter_code
_entity_poly.pdbx_strand_id
1 'polypeptide(L)'
;STDVALMTMMNKRNQITNCIVDGPLALDNAVSSEAAHHKGIESPVAGDVDLILTPDIYSANIMYKTLNFMGGSFSAAVIMGAKVPVVLTSRSDSDKSKFMSIVVAAAME
;
A
#
# COMPACT_ATOMS: atom_id res chain seq x y z
N SER A 1 0.10 -5.27 -14.01
CA SER A 1 1.34 -5.19 -14.81
C SER A 1 2.03 -6.55 -14.79
N THR A 2 3.01 -6.77 -15.68
CA THR A 2 3.83 -7.99 -15.67
C THR A 2 4.58 -8.16 -14.34
N ASP A 3 5.04 -7.06 -13.74
CA ASP A 3 5.81 -7.09 -12.49
C ASP A 3 5.01 -7.68 -11.32
N VAL A 4 3.73 -7.31 -11.20
CA VAL A 4 2.85 -7.87 -10.15
C VAL A 4 2.67 -9.38 -10.34
N ALA A 5 2.46 -9.83 -11.57
CA ALA A 5 2.33 -11.26 -11.86
C ALA A 5 3.62 -12.03 -11.51
N LEU A 6 4.79 -11.42 -11.74
CA LEU A 6 6.08 -11.99 -11.34
C LEU A 6 6.21 -12.08 -9.81
N MET A 7 5.84 -11.03 -9.08
CA MET A 7 5.87 -11.04 -7.60
C MET A 7 4.93 -12.10 -7.01
N THR A 8 3.71 -12.24 -7.53
CA THR A 8 2.77 -13.30 -7.15
C THR A 8 3.39 -14.67 -7.36
N MET A 9 4.06 -14.90 -8.50
CA MET A 9 4.74 -16.17 -8.76
C MET A 9 5.94 -16.41 -7.85
N MET A 10 6.70 -15.36 -7.50
CA MET A 10 7.81 -15.44 -6.54
C MET A 10 7.32 -15.79 -5.14
N ASN A 11 6.18 -15.25 -4.69
CA ASN A 11 5.55 -15.61 -3.42
C ASN A 11 5.05 -17.06 -3.43
N LYS A 12 4.36 -17.49 -4.49
CA LYS A 12 3.93 -18.90 -4.69
C LYS A 12 5.10 -19.89 -4.72
N ARG A 13 6.30 -19.44 -5.14
CA ARG A 13 7.54 -20.22 -5.15
C ARG A 13 8.34 -20.13 -3.84
N ASN A 14 7.80 -19.48 -2.81
CA ASN A 14 8.48 -19.24 -1.52
C ASN A 14 9.77 -18.41 -1.61
N GLN A 15 9.94 -17.62 -2.67
CA GLN A 15 11.06 -16.66 -2.78
C GLN A 15 10.76 -15.39 -1.99
N ILE A 16 9.48 -14.98 -1.95
CA ILE A 16 8.95 -13.98 -1.03
C ILE A 16 8.16 -14.73 0.02
N THR A 17 8.53 -14.60 1.28
CA THR A 17 7.98 -15.37 2.40
C THR A 17 7.36 -14.44 3.45
N ASN A 18 6.65 -15.03 4.43
CA ASN A 18 6.00 -14.31 5.55
C ASN A 18 4.92 -13.30 5.14
N CYS A 19 4.37 -13.43 3.93
CA CYS A 19 3.22 -12.67 3.48
C CYS A 19 2.47 -13.43 2.39
N ILE A 20 1.26 -12.98 2.09
CA ILE A 20 0.46 -13.42 0.95
C ILE A 20 0.50 -12.30 -0.08
N VAL A 21 0.85 -12.64 -1.31
CA VAL A 21 0.88 -11.69 -2.43
C VAL A 21 -0.03 -12.21 -3.53
N ASP A 22 -0.95 -11.38 -3.97
CA ASP A 22 -1.75 -11.66 -5.17
C ASP A 22 -2.04 -10.39 -5.97
N GLY A 23 -2.35 -10.59 -7.24
CA GLY A 23 -2.63 -9.53 -8.20
C GLY A 23 -2.32 -9.95 -9.64
N PRO A 24 -2.63 -9.08 -10.62
CA PRO A 24 -3.10 -7.70 -10.45
C PRO A 24 -4.57 -7.60 -10.02
N LEU A 25 -4.85 -6.76 -9.02
CA LEU A 25 -6.21 -6.39 -8.60
C LEU A 25 -6.47 -4.92 -8.89
N ALA A 26 -7.68 -4.59 -9.32
CA ALA A 26 -8.16 -3.22 -9.30
C ALA A 26 -8.42 -2.78 -7.85
N LEU A 27 -8.35 -1.46 -7.58
CA LEU A 27 -8.43 -0.92 -6.22
C LEU A 27 -9.71 -1.36 -5.48
N ASP A 28 -10.85 -1.29 -6.14
CA ASP A 28 -12.13 -1.68 -5.57
C ASP A 28 -12.18 -3.15 -5.18
N ASN A 29 -11.61 -4.04 -6.00
CA ASN A 29 -11.51 -5.47 -5.71
C ASN A 29 -10.52 -5.75 -4.57
N ALA A 30 -9.54 -4.89 -4.35
CA ALA A 30 -8.57 -5.03 -3.26
C ALA A 30 -9.16 -4.60 -1.91
N VAL A 31 -10.02 -3.58 -1.87
CA VAL A 31 -10.50 -2.96 -0.62
C VAL A 31 -11.99 -3.19 -0.31
N SER A 32 -12.74 -3.82 -1.21
CA SER A 32 -14.16 -4.16 -1.00
C SER A 32 -14.46 -5.61 -1.37
N SER A 33 -14.79 -6.40 -0.34
CA SER A 33 -15.24 -7.79 -0.50
C SER A 33 -16.49 -7.89 -1.38
N GLU A 34 -17.39 -6.90 -1.29
CA GLU A 34 -18.60 -6.84 -2.12
C GLU A 34 -18.24 -6.64 -3.61
N ALA A 35 -17.33 -5.72 -3.93
CA ALA A 35 -16.90 -5.48 -5.30
C ALA A 35 -16.17 -6.70 -5.90
N ALA A 36 -15.33 -7.36 -5.10
CA ALA A 36 -14.67 -8.59 -5.49
C ALA A 36 -15.67 -9.72 -5.79
N HIS A 37 -16.67 -9.92 -4.92
CA HIS A 37 -17.72 -10.92 -5.10
C HIS A 37 -18.56 -10.65 -6.35
N HIS A 38 -19.01 -9.40 -6.57
CA HIS A 38 -19.78 -9.03 -7.76
C HIS A 38 -19.04 -9.28 -9.08
N LYS A 39 -17.71 -9.29 -9.05
CA LYS A 39 -16.87 -9.57 -10.22
C LYS A 39 -16.33 -11.00 -10.27
N GLY A 40 -16.71 -11.87 -9.33
CA GLY A 40 -16.25 -13.26 -9.26
C GLY A 40 -14.73 -13.39 -9.08
N ILE A 41 -14.10 -12.45 -8.37
CA ILE A 41 -12.65 -12.47 -8.12
C ILE A 41 -12.37 -13.41 -6.95
N GLU A 42 -11.72 -14.52 -7.24
CA GLU A 42 -11.21 -15.46 -6.24
C GLU A 42 -9.74 -15.17 -5.94
N SER A 43 -9.47 -14.60 -4.78
CA SER A 43 -8.10 -14.30 -4.31
C SER A 43 -8.07 -14.27 -2.79
N PRO A 44 -7.00 -14.78 -2.15
CA PRO A 44 -6.87 -14.78 -0.69
C PRO A 44 -6.77 -13.37 -0.08
N VAL A 45 -6.55 -12.33 -0.89
CA VAL A 45 -6.43 -10.94 -0.42
C VAL A 45 -7.53 -10.03 -0.99
N ALA A 46 -8.48 -10.56 -1.77
CA ALA A 46 -9.53 -9.75 -2.36
C ALA A 46 -10.47 -9.19 -1.29
N GLY A 47 -10.63 -7.87 -1.30
CA GLY A 47 -11.53 -7.13 -0.43
C GLY A 47 -11.02 -6.88 0.98
N ASP A 48 -9.81 -7.36 1.33
CA ASP A 48 -9.22 -7.26 2.68
C ASP A 48 -7.68 -7.24 2.62
N VAL A 49 -7.13 -6.27 1.86
CA VAL A 49 -5.68 -6.09 1.77
C VAL A 49 -5.13 -5.27 2.94
N ASP A 50 -4.01 -5.72 3.52
CA ASP A 50 -3.21 -4.91 4.46
C ASP A 50 -2.32 -3.89 3.73
N LEU A 51 -1.84 -4.23 2.52
CA LEU A 51 -0.86 -3.47 1.75
C LEU A 51 -1.24 -3.40 0.27
N ILE A 52 -1.13 -2.20 -0.30
CA ILE A 52 -1.33 -1.96 -1.74
C ILE A 52 0.00 -1.55 -2.36
N LEU A 53 0.49 -2.37 -3.29
CA LEU A 53 1.62 -2.01 -4.15
C LEU A 53 1.10 -1.39 -5.45
N THR A 54 1.35 -0.09 -5.62
CA THR A 54 1.01 0.63 -6.86
C THR A 54 1.99 0.32 -7.99
N PRO A 55 1.58 0.42 -9.27
CA PRO A 55 2.44 0.08 -10.40
C PRO A 55 3.62 1.05 -10.60
N ASP A 56 3.47 2.31 -10.18
CA ASP A 56 4.49 3.35 -10.31
C ASP A 56 4.30 4.47 -9.27
N ILE A 57 5.27 5.38 -9.22
CA ILE A 57 5.27 6.52 -8.29
C ILE A 57 4.14 7.53 -8.57
N TYR A 58 3.69 7.66 -9.82
CA TYR A 58 2.63 8.60 -10.18
C TYR A 58 1.29 8.13 -9.63
N SER A 59 1.00 6.83 -9.80
CA SER A 59 -0.17 6.15 -9.25
C SER A 59 -0.18 6.20 -7.73
N ALA A 60 0.96 5.96 -7.08
CA ALA A 60 1.12 6.14 -5.63
C ALA A 60 0.82 7.57 -5.19
N ASN A 61 1.39 8.56 -5.89
CA ASN A 61 1.23 9.96 -5.53
C ASN A 61 -0.22 10.43 -5.67
N ILE A 62 -0.90 10.02 -6.73
CA ILE A 62 -2.31 10.31 -6.96
C ILE A 62 -3.15 9.65 -5.85
N MET A 63 -2.95 8.35 -5.59
CA MET A 63 -3.71 7.62 -4.58
C MET A 63 -3.59 8.27 -3.19
N TYR A 64 -2.36 8.52 -2.72
CA TYR A 64 -2.16 9.11 -1.39
C TYR A 64 -2.75 10.53 -1.30
N LYS A 65 -2.64 11.35 -2.35
CA LYS A 65 -3.24 12.69 -2.36
C LYS A 65 -4.76 12.63 -2.41
N THR A 66 -5.35 11.75 -3.21
CA THR A 66 -6.80 11.59 -3.26
C THR A 66 -7.32 11.17 -1.89
N LEU A 67 -6.68 10.22 -1.21
CA LEU A 67 -7.07 9.81 0.14
C LEU A 67 -6.96 10.97 1.15
N ASN A 68 -5.90 11.77 1.10
CA ASN A 68 -5.73 12.89 2.04
C ASN A 68 -6.66 14.08 1.75
N PHE A 69 -6.69 14.56 0.50
CA PHE A 69 -7.38 15.79 0.13
C PHE A 69 -8.88 15.59 -0.17
N MET A 70 -9.27 14.42 -0.67
CA MET A 70 -10.66 14.12 -1.05
C MET A 70 -11.31 13.09 -0.12
N GLY A 71 -10.54 12.12 0.37
CA GLY A 71 -11.03 11.09 1.30
C GLY A 71 -11.08 11.51 2.77
N GLY A 72 -10.55 12.70 3.11
CA GLY A 72 -10.51 13.20 4.49
C GLY A 72 -9.59 12.40 5.43
N SER A 73 -8.72 11.56 4.86
CA SER A 73 -7.74 10.79 5.64
C SER A 73 -6.48 11.60 5.94
N PHE A 74 -5.61 11.06 6.78
CA PHE A 74 -4.25 11.55 6.94
C PHE A 74 -3.30 10.38 6.70
N SER A 75 -2.11 10.68 6.19
CA SER A 75 -1.06 9.70 5.92
C SER A 75 0.11 9.84 6.89
N ALA A 76 0.73 8.72 7.24
CA ALA A 76 2.07 8.65 7.81
C ALA A 76 3.01 8.06 6.75
N ALA A 77 4.22 8.58 6.63
CA ALA A 77 5.18 8.17 5.60
C ALA A 77 6.60 8.07 6.17
N VAL A 78 7.29 7.00 5.80
CA VAL A 78 8.67 6.72 6.20
C VAL A 78 9.38 6.03 5.05
N ILE A 79 10.66 6.36 4.87
CA ILE A 79 11.54 5.67 3.92
C ILE A 79 12.28 4.57 4.68
N MET A 80 12.16 3.35 4.16
CA MET A 80 12.80 2.13 4.69
C MET A 80 13.91 1.63 3.76
N GLY A 81 14.77 0.75 4.27
CA GLY A 81 15.89 0.12 3.53
C GLY A 81 17.27 0.74 3.79
N ALA A 82 17.34 1.88 4.48
CA ALA A 82 18.57 2.41 5.05
C ALA A 82 18.87 1.78 6.43
N LYS A 83 19.96 2.19 7.08
CA LYS A 83 20.33 1.71 8.43
C LYS A 83 19.30 2.09 9.50
N VAL A 84 18.59 3.19 9.30
CA VAL A 84 17.52 3.69 10.19
C VAL A 84 16.36 4.23 9.35
N PRO A 85 15.12 4.24 9.86
CA PRO A 85 14.00 4.85 9.18
C PRO A 85 14.21 6.36 8.95
N VAL A 86 13.80 6.87 7.79
CA VAL A 86 13.92 8.30 7.45
C VAL A 86 12.54 8.91 7.23
N VAL A 87 12.21 9.93 8.02
CA VAL A 87 10.96 10.70 7.87
C VAL A 87 11.14 11.75 6.77
N LEU A 88 10.34 11.65 5.70
CA LEU A 88 10.28 12.63 4.63
C LEU A 88 8.84 13.13 4.48
N THR A 89 8.63 14.42 4.73
CA THR A 89 7.30 15.05 4.69
C THR A 89 7.15 15.94 3.46
N SER A 90 5.94 16.04 2.91
CA SER A 90 5.59 17.07 1.93
C SER A 90 5.34 18.40 2.64
N ARG A 91 5.63 19.51 1.95
CA ARG A 91 5.28 20.86 2.43
C ARG A 91 3.77 21.01 2.67
N SER A 92 2.96 20.31 1.89
CA SER A 92 1.50 20.33 1.96
C SER A 92 0.92 19.42 3.05
N ASP A 93 1.74 18.66 3.78
CA ASP A 93 1.25 17.74 4.79
C ASP A 93 0.76 18.49 6.04
N SER A 94 -0.33 17.98 6.61
CA SER A 94 -0.85 18.46 7.90
C SER A 94 0.12 18.17 9.04
N ASP A 95 0.04 18.93 10.13
CA ASP A 95 0.88 18.68 11.31
C ASP A 95 0.63 17.30 11.92
N LYS A 96 -0.62 16.81 11.84
CA LYS A 96 -0.98 15.44 12.22
C LYS A 96 -0.26 14.40 11.37
N SER A 97 -0.22 14.58 10.05
CA SER A 97 0.48 13.68 9.13
C SER A 97 1.98 13.62 9.47
N LYS A 98 2.61 14.78 9.68
CA LYS A 98 4.04 14.86 10.05
C LYS A 98 4.32 14.17 11.38
N PHE A 99 3.49 14.42 12.40
CA PHE A 99 3.62 13.78 13.71
C PHE A 99 3.49 12.26 13.61
N MET A 100 2.48 11.78 12.89
CA MET A 100 2.27 10.34 12.73
C MET A 100 3.40 9.67 11.94
N SER A 101 4.01 10.35 10.97
CA SER A 101 5.24 9.86 10.31
C SER A 101 6.39 9.65 11.30
N ILE A 102 6.57 10.56 12.27
CA ILE A 102 7.58 10.40 13.33
C ILE A 102 7.24 9.21 14.23
N VAL A 103 5.97 9.07 14.63
CA VAL A 103 5.51 7.95 15.45
C VAL A 103 5.77 6.61 14.77
N VAL A 104 5.42 6.48 13.48
CA VAL A 104 5.69 5.26 12.71
C VAL A 104 7.18 4.98 12.62
N ALA A 105 8.00 6.00 12.31
CA ALA A 105 9.45 5.84 12.25
C ALA A 105 10.06 5.41 13.60
N ALA A 106 9.53 5.89 14.72
CA ALA A 106 9.98 5.50 16.06
C ALA A 106 9.51 4.10 16.49
N ALA A 107 8.40 3.62 15.92
CA ALA A 107 7.87 2.28 16.17
C ALA A 107 8.52 1.18 15.29
N MET A 108 9.29 1.58 14.27
CA MET A 108 10.03 0.66 13.42
C MET A 108 11.40 0.39 14.03
N GLU A 109 11.61 -0.85 14.48
CA GLU A 109 12.90 -1.35 15.01
C GLU A 109 13.91 -1.68 13.90
#